data_AF-A0A962Z7A7-F1
#
_entry.id   AF-A0A962Z7A7-F1
#
_cell.length_a   1.000
_cell.length_b   1.000
_cell.length_c   1.000
_cell.angle_alpha   90.00
_cell.angle_beta   90.00
_cell.angle_gamma   90.00
#
_symmetry.space_group_name_H-M   'P 1'
#
loop_
_entity.id
_entity.type
_entity.pdbx_description
1 polymer ?
#
loop_
_entity_poly.entity_id
_entity_poly.type
_entity_poly.pdbx_seq_one_letter_code
_entity_poly.pdbx_strand_id
1 'polypeptide(L)' 'DGAFELPVAGGRSAAGAPYEGHVPAGHALRVLTGAVLPEGVDTVVLQEEARREEGRIHLPAIRRAGINRRPRGED' A
#
# COMPACT_ATOMS: atom_id res chain seq x y z
N ASP A 1 4.56 -7.05 -19.09
CA ASP A 1 5.62 -6.10 -18.73
C ASP A 1 5.06 -4.95 -17.92
N GLY A 2 5.70 -4.59 -16.84
CA GLY A 2 5.34 -3.38 -16.09
C GLY A 2 5.82 -3.44 -14.67
N ALA A 3 7.13 -3.25 -14.45
CA ALA A 3 7.58 -2.85 -13.12
C ALA A 3 6.98 -1.47 -12.81
N PHE A 4 6.43 -1.30 -11.63
CA PHE A 4 5.90 -0.02 -11.18
C PHE A 4 6.91 0.66 -10.27
N GLU A 5 7.15 1.94 -10.49
CA GLU A 5 7.88 2.79 -9.56
C GLU A 5 6.92 3.82 -8.99
N LEU A 6 6.76 3.82 -7.66
CA LEU A 6 5.83 4.72 -6.97
C LEU A 6 6.57 5.49 -5.87
N PRO A 7 6.45 6.83 -5.80
CA PRO A 7 6.86 7.58 -4.62
C PRO A 7 6.07 7.12 -3.37
N VAL A 8 6.74 7.10 -2.23
CA VAL A 8 6.12 6.79 -0.94
C VAL A 8 5.65 8.07 -0.28
N ALA A 9 4.35 8.17 -0.04
CA ALA A 9 3.75 9.27 0.70
C ALA A 9 4.28 9.32 2.14
N GLY A 10 4.38 10.53 2.70
CA GLY A 10 4.79 10.73 4.09
C GLY A 10 3.75 10.18 5.07
N GLY A 11 4.16 9.23 5.91
CA GLY A 11 3.32 8.63 6.94
C GLY A 11 3.21 7.10 6.85
N ARG A 12 2.29 6.53 7.62
CA ARG A 12 1.94 5.10 7.63
C ARG A 12 0.54 4.88 8.20
N SER A 13 -0.10 3.78 7.82
CA SER A 13 -1.34 3.29 8.46
C SER A 13 -1.03 2.08 9.34
N ALA A 14 -1.51 2.08 10.60
CA ALA A 14 -1.31 0.99 11.56
C ALA A 14 -2.63 0.62 12.28
N ALA A 15 -2.69 -0.59 12.86
CA ALA A 15 -3.83 -0.99 13.69
C ALA A 15 -4.02 0.00 14.86
N GLY A 16 -5.23 0.51 15.04
CA GLY A 16 -5.54 1.54 16.06
C GLY A 16 -5.01 2.95 15.75
N ALA A 17 -4.25 3.13 14.67
CA ALA A 17 -3.74 4.41 14.21
C ALA A 17 -3.84 4.48 12.67
N PRO A 18 -5.06 4.59 12.12
CA PRO A 18 -5.28 4.66 10.68
C PRO A 18 -4.66 5.95 10.12
N TYR A 19 -4.19 5.89 8.87
CA TYR A 19 -3.81 7.10 8.16
C TYR A 19 -5.07 7.84 7.71
N GLU A 20 -5.27 9.06 8.22
CA GLU A 20 -6.47 9.88 7.95
C GLU A 20 -6.39 10.68 6.65
N GLY A 21 -5.24 10.69 5.98
CA GLY A 21 -5.06 11.39 4.70
C GLY A 21 -5.47 10.56 3.48
N HIS A 22 -5.53 11.22 2.33
CA HIS A 22 -5.70 10.56 1.04
C HIS A 22 -4.34 10.15 0.46
N VAL A 23 -4.26 8.94 -0.10
CA VAL A 23 -3.09 8.52 -0.87
C VAL A 23 -3.34 8.86 -2.35
N PRO A 24 -2.58 9.81 -2.95
CA PRO A 24 -2.81 10.20 -4.34
C PRO A 24 -2.57 9.04 -5.30
N ALA A 25 -3.25 9.09 -6.46
CA ALA A 25 -2.99 8.15 -7.54
C ALA A 25 -1.49 8.12 -7.90
N GLY A 26 -0.95 6.92 -8.14
CA GLY A 26 0.47 6.73 -8.43
C GLY A 26 1.40 6.87 -7.21
N HIS A 27 0.88 6.93 -5.99
CA HIS A 27 1.69 6.88 -4.76
C HIS A 27 1.44 5.61 -3.97
N ALA A 28 2.40 5.28 -3.10
CA ALA A 28 2.28 4.21 -2.13
C ALA A 28 2.30 4.77 -0.70
N LEU A 29 1.61 4.09 0.22
CA LEU A 29 1.71 4.36 1.66
C LEU A 29 2.16 3.08 2.37
N ARG A 30 2.98 3.20 3.40
CA ARG A 30 3.32 2.07 4.26
C ARG A 30 2.11 1.68 5.10
N VAL A 31 1.67 0.44 4.96
CA VAL A 31 0.56 -0.16 5.73
C VAL A 31 1.12 -1.27 6.60
N LEU A 32 0.77 -1.29 7.88
CA LEU A 32 1.13 -2.35 8.82
C LEU A 32 -0.03 -3.34 8.96
N THR A 33 0.28 -4.54 9.42
CA THR A 33 -0.73 -5.59 9.64
C THR A 33 -1.84 -5.10 10.57
N GLY A 34 -3.09 -5.39 10.19
CA GLY A 34 -4.28 -4.98 10.94
C GLY A 34 -4.67 -3.51 10.79
N ALA A 35 -3.97 -2.74 9.95
CA ALA A 35 -4.35 -1.37 9.65
C ALA A 35 -5.59 -1.31 8.74
N VAL A 36 -6.37 -0.25 8.91
CA VAL A 36 -7.41 0.13 7.95
C VAL A 36 -6.73 0.68 6.69
N LEU A 37 -7.21 0.27 5.52
CA LEU A 37 -6.72 0.81 4.25
C LEU A 37 -7.13 2.27 4.08
N PRO A 38 -6.19 3.17 3.76
CA PRO A 38 -6.50 4.56 3.50
C PRO A 38 -7.40 4.72 2.26
N GLU A 39 -8.09 5.85 2.20
CA GLU A 39 -8.84 6.23 1.00
C GLU A 39 -7.90 6.38 -0.21
N GLY A 40 -8.31 5.82 -1.36
CA GLY A 40 -7.50 5.79 -2.58
C GLY A 40 -6.58 4.57 -2.71
N VAL A 41 -6.48 3.72 -1.67
CA VAL A 41 -5.70 2.47 -1.70
C VAL A 41 -6.63 1.27 -1.84
N ASP A 42 -6.43 0.47 -2.88
CA ASP A 42 -7.25 -0.72 -3.15
C ASP A 42 -6.48 -2.05 -3.08
N THR A 43 -5.14 -1.98 -2.96
CA THR A 43 -4.22 -3.12 -3.11
C THR A 43 -3.08 -3.01 -2.08
N VAL A 44 -2.74 -4.13 -1.45
CA VAL A 44 -1.57 -4.25 -0.56
C VAL A 44 -0.57 -5.24 -1.14
N VAL A 45 0.65 -4.78 -1.34
CA VAL A 45 1.80 -5.60 -1.74
C VAL A 45 2.67 -5.89 -0.53
N LEU A 46 3.23 -7.10 -0.45
CA LEU A 46 4.11 -7.45 0.65
C LEU A 46 5.41 -6.66 0.55
N GLN A 47 5.99 -6.28 1.69
CA GLN A 47 7.24 -5.52 1.72
C GLN A 47 8.39 -6.31 1.09
N GLU A 48 8.38 -7.65 1.19
CA GLU A 48 9.38 -8.52 0.56
C GLU A 48 9.37 -8.46 -0.98
N GLU A 49 8.22 -8.14 -1.58
CA GLU A 49 8.06 -7.98 -3.02
C GLU A 49 8.36 -6.53 -3.46
N ALA A 50 8.54 -5.60 -2.53
CA ALA A 50 8.78 -4.19 -2.79
C ALA A 50 10.23 -3.80 -2.48
N ARG A 51 10.97 -3.38 -3.50
CA ARG A 51 12.31 -2.81 -3.30
C ARG A 51 12.19 -1.31 -3.03
N ARG A 52 12.65 -0.84 -1.87
CA ARG A 52 12.60 0.57 -1.50
C ARG A 52 13.96 1.25 -1.73
N GLU A 53 13.98 2.33 -2.48
CA GLU A 53 15.16 3.17 -2.71
C GLU A 53 14.76 4.64 -2.73
N GLU A 54 15.54 5.51 -2.05
CA GLU A 54 15.39 6.97 -2.12
C GLU A 54 13.95 7.52 -1.93
N GLY A 55 13.16 6.87 -1.07
CA GLY A 55 11.77 7.29 -0.81
C GLY A 55 10.75 6.82 -1.86
N ARG A 56 11.15 5.92 -2.76
CA ARG A 56 10.32 5.27 -3.77
C ARG A 56 10.28 3.76 -3.52
N ILE A 57 9.26 3.10 -4.06
CA ILE A 57 9.20 1.65 -4.15
C ILE A 57 9.17 1.20 -5.59
N HIS A 58 9.91 0.15 -5.87
CA HIS A 58 9.88 -0.60 -7.12
C HIS A 58 9.14 -1.90 -6.86
N LEU A 59 8.06 -2.11 -7.60
CA LEU A 59 7.27 -3.33 -7.55
C LEU A 59 7.48 -4.10 -8.85
N PRO A 60 7.74 -5.42 -8.79
CA PRO A 60 7.58 -6.26 -9.96
C PRO A 60 6.12 -6.17 -10.42
N ALA A 61 5.85 -6.51 -11.68
CA ALA A 61 4.51 -6.43 -12.25
C ALA A 61 3.45 -7.00 -11.29
N ILE A 62 2.54 -6.13 -10.84
CA ILE A 62 1.51 -6.50 -9.87
C ILE A 62 0.67 -7.60 -10.49
N ARG A 63 0.73 -8.78 -9.87
CA ARG A 63 0.14 -10.00 -10.45
C ARG A 63 -1.39 -9.93 -10.51
N ARG A 64 -2.03 -9.24 -9.54
CA ARG A 64 -3.48 -8.92 -9.50
C ARG A 64 -3.75 -7.71 -8.60
N ALA A 65 -4.65 -6.82 -9.00
CA ALA A 65 -5.22 -5.79 -8.13
C ALA A 65 -6.08 -6.42 -7.01
N GLY A 66 -6.15 -5.79 -5.84
CA GLY A 66 -7.00 -6.23 -4.73
C GLY A 66 -6.45 -7.39 -3.88
N ILE A 67 -5.16 -7.72 -4.01
CA ILE A 67 -4.51 -8.73 -3.17
C ILE A 67 -4.26 -8.22 -1.74
N ASN A 68 -4.21 -9.14 -0.79
CA ASN A 68 -3.91 -8.91 0.64
C ASN A 68 -4.83 -7.91 1.37
N ARG A 69 -6.03 -7.66 0.85
CA ARG A 69 -7.08 -6.91 1.56
C ARG A 69 -8.13 -7.86 2.13
N ARG A 70 -8.63 -7.55 3.33
CA ARG A 70 -9.86 -8.16 3.85
C ARG A 70 -11.02 -7.18 3.64
N PRO A 71 -12.13 -7.59 3.01
CA PRO A 71 -13.31 -6.74 2.93
C PRO A 71 -13.85 -6.43 4.34
N ARG A 72 -14.43 -5.25 4.52
CA ARG A 72 -15.01 -4.81 5.79
C ARG A 72 -16.16 -5.76 6.18
N GLY A 73 -15.98 -6.56 7.24
CA GLY A 73 -17.05 -7.43 7.79
C GLY A 73 -16.74 -8.92 7.93
N GLU A 74 -15.50 -9.39 7.76
CA GLU A 74 -15.10 -10.71 8.28
C GLU A 74 -14.59 -10.60 9.72
N ASP A 75 -15.52 -10.46 10.66
CA ASP A 75 -15.53 -11.09 11.99
C ASP A 75 -17.00 -11.17 12.47
#